data_AF-A0A1E5NFD2-F1
#
_entry.id   AF-A0A1E5NFD2-F1
#
_cell.length_a   1.000
_cell.length_b   1.000
_cell.length_c   1.000
_cell.angle_alpha   90.00
_cell.angle_beta   90.00
_cell.angle_gamma   90.00
#
_symmetry.space_group_name_H-M   'P 1'
#
loop_
_entity.id
_entity.type
_entity.pdbx_description
1 polymer ?
#
loop_
_entity_poly.entity_id
_entity_poly.type
_entity_poly.pdbx_seq_one_letter_code
_entity_poly.pdbx_strand_id
1 'polypeptide(L)'
;MNDQNLESVMSLIMILFTFYIFYAYYNIISNLLYAIGQIKYILFQSFIVNTFFNILYFILYLKGLYEVTLLNITLRFVIAILISTVIIYIIYFAKIRKIIELEKHNI
;
A
#
# COMPACT_ATOMS: atom_id res chain seq x y z
N MET A 1 13.24 -30.67 9.83
CA MET A 1 12.54 -29.45 9.35
C MET A 1 11.70 -29.00 10.53
N ASN A 2 11.97 -27.85 11.14
CA ASN A 2 11.51 -27.53 12.50
C ASN A 2 10.04 -27.10 12.49
N ASP A 3 9.12 -27.91 13.02
CA ASP A 3 7.67 -27.72 12.92
C ASP A 3 7.18 -26.36 13.48
N GLN A 4 7.90 -25.80 14.45
CA GLN A 4 7.63 -24.46 15.02
C GLN A 4 7.80 -23.31 14.01
N ASN A 5 8.68 -23.46 13.01
CA ASN A 5 8.84 -22.46 11.95
C ASN A 5 7.67 -22.51 10.97
N LEU A 6 7.08 -23.69 10.76
CA LEU A 6 5.96 -23.91 9.85
C LEU A 6 4.69 -23.25 10.37
N GLU A 7 4.38 -23.38 11.66
CA GLU A 7 3.25 -22.70 12.30
C GLU A 7 3.38 -21.17 12.26
N SER A 8 4.59 -20.66 12.53
CA SER A 8 4.86 -19.21 12.47
C SER A 8 4.69 -18.65 11.07
N VAL A 9 5.17 -19.36 10.04
CA VAL A 9 4.99 -18.96 8.63
C VAL A 9 3.53 -19.04 8.21
N MET A 10 2.82 -20.10 8.60
CA MET A 10 1.38 -20.24 8.35
C MET A 10 0.57 -19.08 8.93
N SER A 11 0.85 -18.68 10.17
CA SER A 11 0.19 -17.53 10.81
C SER A 11 0.41 -16.23 10.02
N LEU A 12 1.64 -16.00 9.54
CA LEU A 12 1.96 -14.83 8.73
C LEU A 12 1.23 -14.83 7.38
N ILE A 13 1.12 -16.00 6.73
CA ILE A 13 0.38 -16.14 5.48
C ILE A 13 -1.10 -15.79 5.69
N MET A 14 -1.71 -16.25 6.78
CA MET A 14 -3.12 -15.93 7.09
C MET A 14 -3.35 -14.43 7.27
N ILE A 15 -2.42 -13.73 7.92
CA ILE A 15 -2.44 -12.26 8.03
C ILE A 15 -2.34 -11.64 6.64
N LEU A 16 -1.30 -11.99 5.87
CA LEU A 16 -1.06 -11.44 4.53
C LEU A 16 -2.24 -11.69 3.59
N PHE A 17 -2.88 -12.85 3.68
CA PHE A 17 -4.02 -13.22 2.84
C PHE A 17 -5.21 -12.29 3.05
N THR A 18 -5.49 -11.90 4.30
CA THR A 18 -6.54 -10.94 4.61
C THR A 18 -6.26 -9.57 3.97
N PHE A 19 -5.00 -9.14 3.99
CA PHE A 19 -4.57 -7.87 3.40
C PHE A 19 -4.36 -7.90 1.89
N TYR A 20 -4.34 -9.11 1.30
CA TYR A 20 -4.22 -9.28 -0.14
C TYR A 20 -5.41 -8.67 -0.90
N ILE A 21 -6.60 -8.64 -0.30
CA ILE A 21 -7.78 -8.01 -0.89
C ILE A 21 -7.54 -6.51 -1.11
N PHE A 22 -6.99 -5.81 -0.11
CA PHE A 22 -6.63 -4.39 -0.22
C PHE A 22 -5.58 -4.17 -1.31
N TYR A 23 -4.57 -5.05 -1.36
CA TYR A 23 -3.56 -5.03 -2.40
C TYR A 23 -4.15 -5.20 -3.81
N ALA A 24 -5.13 -6.09 -3.97
CA ALA A 24 -5.82 -6.28 -5.24
C ALA A 24 -6.58 -5.02 -5.68
N TYR A 25 -7.34 -4.40 -4.77
CA TYR A 25 -8.03 -3.12 -5.05
C TYR A 25 -7.06 -2.00 -5.41
N TYR A 26 -5.97 -1.87 -4.65
CA TYR A 26 -4.90 -0.91 -4.93
C TYR A 26 -4.35 -1.10 -6.36
N ASN A 27 -4.10 -2.33 -6.79
CA ASN A 27 -3.57 -2.60 -8.12
C ASN A 27 -4.58 -2.29 -9.24
N ILE A 28 -5.86 -2.62 -9.06
CA ILE A 28 -6.89 -2.33 -10.06
C ILE A 28 -6.98 -0.81 -10.30
N ILE A 29 -7.05 -0.02 -9.23
CA ILE A 29 -7.16 1.44 -9.33
C ILE A 29 -5.87 2.05 -9.89
N SER A 30 -4.71 1.55 -9.46
CA SER A 30 -3.42 2.00 -9.98
C SER A 30 -3.30 1.73 -11.47
N ASN A 31 -3.67 0.53 -11.93
CA ASN A 31 -3.66 0.19 -13.36
C ASN A 31 -4.66 1.03 -14.16
N LEU A 32 -5.82 1.36 -13.60
CA LEU A 32 -6.78 2.28 -14.22
C LEU A 32 -6.19 3.70 -14.37
N LEU A 33 -5.53 4.22 -13.32
CA LEU A 33 -4.83 5.52 -13.38
C LEU A 33 -3.66 5.50 -14.37
N TYR A 34 -2.97 4.37 -14.50
CA TYR A 34 -1.95 4.16 -15.54
C TYR A 34 -2.57 4.23 -16.93
N ALA A 35 -3.70 3.56 -17.17
CA ALA A 35 -4.40 3.55 -18.46
C ALA A 35 -4.88 4.96 -18.87
N ILE A 36 -5.29 5.79 -17.91
CA ILE A 36 -5.70 7.19 -18.14
C ILE A 36 -4.47 8.12 -18.38
N GLY A 37 -3.24 7.60 -18.27
CA GLY A 37 -2.00 8.37 -18.47
C GLY A 37 -1.58 9.22 -17.27
N GLN A 38 -2.14 8.94 -16.09
CA GLN A 38 -2.01 9.79 -14.90
C GLN A 38 -0.94 9.27 -13.93
N ILE A 39 0.19 8.87 -14.50
CA ILE A 39 1.30 8.18 -13.83
C ILE A 39 1.91 9.02 -12.70
N LYS A 40 1.88 10.35 -12.83
CA LYS A 40 2.42 11.29 -11.83
C LYS A 40 1.87 11.06 -10.41
N TYR A 41 0.60 10.68 -10.32
CA TYR A 41 -0.06 10.47 -9.02
C TYR A 41 0.35 9.15 -8.37
N ILE A 42 0.56 8.12 -9.18
CA ILE A 42 1.05 6.82 -8.71
C ILE A 42 2.50 6.97 -8.25
N LEU A 43 3.32 7.69 -9.02
CA LEU A 43 4.68 8.03 -8.62
C LEU A 43 4.71 8.79 -7.30
N PHE A 44 3.84 9.79 -7.12
CA PHE A 44 3.77 10.55 -5.87
C PHE A 44 3.36 9.68 -4.67
N GLN A 45 2.34 8.83 -4.83
CA GLN A 45 1.91 7.90 -3.78
C GLN A 45 3.05 6.92 -3.42
N SER A 46 3.67 6.29 -4.43
CA SER A 46 4.75 5.32 -4.23
C SER A 46 5.98 5.98 -3.63
N PHE A 47 6.30 7.22 -4.03
CA PHE A 47 7.40 7.98 -3.45
C PHE A 47 7.15 8.31 -1.98
N ILE A 48 5.95 8.77 -1.63
CA ILE A 48 5.60 9.08 -0.23
C ILE A 48 5.66 7.83 0.62
N VAL A 49 4.99 6.74 0.19
CA VAL A 49 4.96 5.52 0.98
C VAL A 49 6.36 4.93 1.10
N ASN A 50 7.12 4.81 0.01
CA ASN A 50 8.46 4.22 0.12
C ASN A 50 9.43 5.10 0.90
N THR A 51 9.37 6.43 0.75
CA THR A 51 10.32 7.32 1.42
C THR A 51 9.96 7.49 2.89
N PHE A 52 8.76 7.99 3.20
CA PHE A 52 8.38 8.26 4.58
C PHE A 52 8.26 6.98 5.40
N PHE A 53 7.69 5.92 4.84
CA PHE A 53 7.45 4.69 5.61
C PHE A 53 8.77 3.96 5.88
N ASN A 54 9.66 3.81 4.91
CA ASN A 54 10.94 3.15 5.17
C ASN A 54 11.87 4.00 6.05
N ILE A 55 11.91 5.33 5.88
CA ILE A 55 12.73 6.20 6.73
C ILE A 55 12.22 6.19 8.18
N LEU A 56 10.90 6.23 8.38
CA LEU A 56 10.32 6.16 9.72
C LEU A 56 10.76 4.88 10.43
N TYR A 57 10.59 3.72 9.79
CA TYR A 57 11.00 2.44 10.37
C TYR A 57 12.52 2.33 10.55
N PHE A 58 13.32 2.95 9.68
CA PHE A 58 14.77 3.02 9.83
C PHE A 58 15.18 3.82 11.06
N ILE A 59 14.53 4.95 11.33
CA ILE A 59 14.76 5.74 12.55
C ILE A 59 14.33 4.96 13.80
N LEU A 60 13.19 4.24 13.74
CA LEU A 60 12.74 3.39 14.85
C LEU A 60 13.74 2.26 15.14
N TYR A 61 14.33 1.68 14.09
CA TYR A 61 15.40 0.69 14.21
C TYR A 61 16.64 1.27 14.89
N LEU A 62 17.10 2.46 14.47
CA LEU A 62 18.26 3.12 15.09
C LEU A 62 18.06 3.46 16.57
N LYS A 63 16.82 3.70 17.01
CA LYS A 63 16.46 3.94 18.41
C LYS A 63 16.33 2.66 19.25
N GLY A 64 16.52 1.48 18.64
CA GLY A 64 16.34 0.19 19.32
C GLY A 64 14.88 -0.15 19.64
N LEU A 65 13.90 0.61 19.12
CA LEU A 65 12.47 0.38 19.33
C LEU A 65 11.87 -0.61 18.32
N TYR A 66 12.66 -1.04 17.34
CA TYR A 66 12.21 -1.94 16.28
C TYR A 66 13.27 -3.02 16.02
N GLU A 67 12.88 -4.27 16.25
CA GLU A 67 13.69 -5.44 15.87
C GLU A 67 13.28 -5.97 14.50
N VAL A 68 14.26 -6.37 13.68
CA VAL A 68 14.04 -6.91 12.33
C VAL A 68 13.65 -8.39 12.43
N THR A 69 12.44 -8.66 12.90
CA THR A 69 11.84 -9.99 12.92
C THR A 69 10.88 -10.18 11.75
N LEU A 70 10.63 -11.43 11.35
CA LEU A 70 9.73 -11.76 10.24
C LEU A 70 8.30 -11.22 10.48
N LEU A 71 7.82 -11.30 11.72
CA LEU A 71 6.52 -10.75 12.11
C LEU A 71 6.46 -9.23 11.93
N ASN A 72 7.47 -8.51 12.41
CA ASN A 72 7.52 -7.05 12.32
C ASN A 72 7.59 -6.57 10.86
N ILE A 73 8.34 -7.28 10.01
CA ILE A 73 8.41 -7.00 8.56
C ILE A 73 7.04 -7.21 7.91
N THR A 74 6.36 -8.33 8.22
CA THR A 74 5.02 -8.61 7.70
C THR A 74 4.01 -7.54 8.13
N LEU A 75 4.04 -7.13 9.40
CA LEU A 75 3.17 -6.05 9.90
C LEU A 75 3.46 -4.72 9.18
N ARG A 76 4.73 -4.36 8.99
CA ARG A 76 5.12 -3.17 8.21
C ARG A 76 4.57 -3.24 6.78
N PHE A 77 4.69 -4.39 6.14
CA PHE A 77 4.22 -4.59 4.77
C PHE A 77 2.70 -4.43 4.65
N VAL A 78 1.96 -5.03 5.57
CA VAL A 78 0.50 -4.90 5.67
C VAL A 78 0.07 -3.44 5.83
N ILE A 79 0.71 -2.70 6.75
CA ILE A 79 0.38 -1.29 6.98
C ILE A 79 0.72 -0.44 5.75
N ALA A 80 1.84 -0.73 5.08
CA ALA A 80 2.21 -0.05 3.84
C ALA A 80 1.17 -0.27 2.73
N ILE A 81 0.62 -1.49 2.60
CA ILE A 81 -0.47 -1.78 1.66
C ILE A 81 -1.73 -0.98 2.01
N LEU A 82 -2.13 -0.95 3.27
CA LEU A 82 -3.31 -0.20 3.72
C LEU A 82 -3.17 1.30 3.39
N ILE A 83 -2.04 1.90 3.75
CA ILE A 83 -1.78 3.32 3.47
C ILE A 83 -1.78 3.58 1.97
N SER A 84 -1.14 2.72 1.19
CA SER A 84 -1.11 2.83 -0.29
C SER A 84 -2.52 2.78 -0.88
N THR A 85 -3.35 1.87 -0.38
CA THR A 85 -4.74 1.72 -0.81
C THR A 85 -5.56 2.96 -0.46
N VAL A 86 -5.41 3.51 0.74
CA VAL A 86 -6.12 4.73 1.16
C VAL A 86 -5.70 5.93 0.29
N ILE A 87 -4.41 6.14 0.07
CA ILE A 87 -3.92 7.27 -0.73
C ILE A 87 -4.42 7.17 -2.17
N ILE A 88 -4.33 5.99 -2.81
CA ILE A 88 -4.79 5.84 -4.19
C ILE A 88 -6.31 6.01 -4.31
N TYR A 89 -7.06 5.56 -3.31
CA TYR A 89 -8.51 5.72 -3.27
C TYR A 89 -8.91 7.20 -3.15
N ILE A 90 -8.22 7.98 -2.30
CA ILE A 90 -8.41 9.44 -2.20
C ILE A 90 -8.12 10.11 -3.55
N ILE A 91 -7.01 9.76 -4.20
CA ILE A 91 -6.65 10.29 -5.53
C ILE A 91 -7.73 9.94 -6.56
N TYR A 92 -8.20 8.69 -6.55
CA TYR A 92 -9.23 8.21 -7.47
C TYR A 92 -10.55 8.98 -7.31
N PHE A 93 -11.05 9.15 -6.08
CA PHE A 93 -12.27 9.92 -5.81
C PHE A 93 -12.15 11.39 -6.18
N ALA A 94 -11.02 12.03 -5.82
CA ALA A 94 -10.77 13.43 -6.16
C ALA A 94 -10.75 13.66 -7.68
N LYS A 95 -10.31 12.65 -8.44
CA LYS A 95 -10.15 12.77 -9.89
C LYS A 95 -11.39 12.37 -10.68
N ILE A 96 -12.10 11.32 -10.27
CA ILE A 96 -13.39 10.97 -10.88
C ILE A 96 -14.35 12.16 -10.83
N ARG A 97 -14.37 12.90 -9.71
CA ARG A 97 -15.19 14.10 -9.60
C ARG A 97 -14.89 15.13 -10.70
N LYS A 98 -13.60 15.34 -11.02
CA LYS A 98 -13.19 16.23 -12.12
C LYS A 98 -13.52 15.67 -13.50
N ILE A 99 -13.40 14.36 -13.71
CA ILE A 99 -13.75 13.74 -15.00
C ILE A 99 -15.25 13.88 -15.26
N ILE A 100 -16.09 13.65 -14.25
CA ILE A 100 -17.55 13.82 -14.33
C ILE A 100 -17.93 15.31 -14.55
N GLU A 101 -17.25 16.25 -13.90
CA GLU A 101 -17.48 17.70 -14.12
C GLU A 101 -17.12 18.15 -15.53
N LEU A 102 -16.05 17.61 -16.12
CA LEU A 102 -15.65 17.92 -17.49
C LEU A 102 -16.64 17.34 -18.53
N GLU A 103 -17.18 16.15 -18.27
CA GLU A 103 -18.21 15.55 -19.13
C GLU A 103 -19.52 16.35 -19.09
N LYS A 104 -19.86 16.92 -17.92
CA LYS A 104 -21.05 17.77 -17.75
C LYS A 104 -20.97 19.13 -18.43
N HIS A 105 -19.76 19.60 -18.75
CA HIS A 105 -19.52 20.87 -19.45
C HIS A 105 -19.35 20.71 -20.97
N ASN A 106 -19.32 19.47 -21.47
CA ASN A 106 -19.12 19.15 -22.88
C ASN A 106 -20.39 18.56 -23.53
N ILE A 107 -21.56 18.73 -22.88
CA ILE A 107 -22.91 18.40 -23.36
C ILE A 107 -23.75 19.67 -23.33
#